data_AF-A0A317GS21-F1
#
_entry.id   AF-A0A317GS21-F1
#
_cell.length_a   1.000
_cell.length_b   1.000
_cell.length_c   1.000
_cell.angle_alpha   90.00
_cell.angle_beta   90.00
_cell.angle_gamma   90.00
#
_symmetry.space_group_name_H-M   'P 1'
#
loop_
_entity.id
_entity.type
_entity.pdbx_description
1 polymer ?
#
loop_
_entity_poly.entity_id
_entity_poly.type
_entity_poly.pdbx_seq_one_letter_code
_entity_poly.pdbx_strand_id
1 'polypeptide(L)'
;MFADVSSIRKMELFVSHIWQLLNTLFPLLIVIDLEKYLSVQFRKNRNWIRMFYIVFIFISSIFTNSPRQGNSFIDWNPKRKLAWSDFKAPPDNAVKAAALTSTNIKIDAGFENNSFQYHIHCMFDKSKSWGRVKNDYVLQHEQGHFDIAEIYARKLNKMLKSYKPHDSDPSKDVTKIYQNVMQGYNEEQNLYDQETNFSIDHTKQEEWLRKIDNGLRELQDYAHYN
;
A
#
# COMPACT_ATOMS: atom_id res chain seq x y z
N MET A 1 -31.61 -24.47 24.65
CA MET A 1 -32.52 -23.72 23.76
C MET A 1 -32.60 -24.51 22.46
N PHE A 2 -33.58 -25.43 22.39
CA PHE A 2 -33.75 -26.37 21.28
C PHE A 2 -34.64 -25.71 20.22
N ALA A 3 -34.19 -25.68 18.97
CA ALA A 3 -35.02 -25.25 17.85
C ALA A 3 -36.14 -26.27 17.62
N ASP A 4 -37.37 -25.79 17.51
CA ASP A 4 -38.59 -26.58 17.34
C ASP A 4 -38.57 -27.36 16.01
N VAL A 5 -38.64 -28.70 16.11
CA VAL A 5 -38.64 -29.66 14.99
C VAL A 5 -39.83 -29.41 14.03
N SER A 6 -40.89 -28.71 14.48
CA SER A 6 -42.04 -28.35 13.63
C SER A 6 -41.71 -27.29 12.58
N SER A 7 -40.75 -26.39 12.87
CA SER A 7 -40.35 -25.29 11.99
C SER A 7 -39.50 -25.78 10.82
N ILE A 8 -38.61 -26.75 11.06
CA ILE A 8 -37.72 -27.31 10.03
C ILE A 8 -38.52 -28.10 8.96
N ARG A 9 -39.51 -28.90 9.38
CA ARG A 9 -40.38 -29.63 8.45
C ARG A 9 -41.23 -28.72 7.55
N LYS A 10 -41.66 -27.57 8.05
CA LYS A 10 -42.43 -26.59 7.25
C LYS A 10 -41.56 -25.92 6.18
N MET A 11 -40.28 -25.70 6.49
CA MET A 11 -39.31 -25.10 5.58
C MET A 11 -38.90 -26.06 4.46
N GLU A 12 -38.71 -27.36 4.76
CA GLU A 12 -38.42 -28.39 3.75
C GLU A 12 -39.58 -28.60 2.76
N LEU A 13 -40.83 -28.57 3.24
CA LEU A 13 -42.01 -28.67 2.38
C LEU A 13 -42.21 -27.43 1.50
N PHE A 14 -41.81 -26.25 1.98
CA PHE A 14 -41.85 -24.99 1.22
C PHE A 14 -40.79 -24.95 0.12
N VAL A 15 -39.56 -25.38 0.41
CA VAL A 15 -38.47 -25.47 -0.59
C VAL A 15 -38.79 -26.51 -1.65
N SER A 16 -39.38 -27.65 -1.28
CA SER A 16 -39.85 -28.70 -2.20
C SER A 16 -40.92 -28.20 -3.18
N HIS A 17 -41.91 -27.43 -2.68
CA HIS A 17 -42.94 -26.83 -3.54
C HIS A 17 -42.39 -25.74 -4.46
N ILE A 18 -41.44 -24.92 -4.01
CA ILE A 18 -40.77 -23.93 -4.87
C ILE A 18 -39.97 -24.64 -5.96
N TRP A 19 -39.27 -25.74 -5.63
CA TRP A 19 -38.55 -26.55 -6.61
C TRP A 19 -39.49 -27.20 -7.63
N GLN A 20 -40.65 -27.71 -7.22
CA GLN A 20 -41.67 -28.23 -8.15
C GLN A 20 -42.31 -27.12 -9.01
N LEU A 21 -42.52 -25.91 -8.49
CA LEU A 21 -43.04 -24.77 -9.25
C LEU A 21 -42.02 -24.22 -10.28
N LEU A 22 -40.73 -24.18 -9.90
CA LEU A 22 -39.66 -23.77 -10.81
C LEU A 22 -39.44 -24.80 -11.94
N ASN A 23 -39.66 -26.09 -11.67
CA ASN A 23 -39.51 -27.16 -12.68
C ASN A 23 -40.76 -27.40 -13.54
N THR A 24 -41.92 -26.86 -13.17
CA THR A 24 -43.19 -27.03 -13.93
C THR A 24 -43.58 -25.81 -14.75
N LEU A 25 -42.96 -24.65 -14.53
CA LEU A 25 -43.21 -23.41 -15.29
C LEU A 25 -42.07 -22.96 -16.22
N PHE A 26 -41.04 -23.77 -16.42
CA PHE A 26 -40.04 -23.51 -17.45
C PHE A 26 -39.84 -24.67 -18.45
N PRO A 27 -40.90 -25.11 -19.16
CA PRO A 27 -40.70 -25.98 -20.30
C PRO A 27 -40.19 -25.16 -21.49
N LEU A 28 -38.89 -25.29 -21.76
CA LEU A 28 -38.32 -25.74 -23.05
C LEU A 28 -38.71 -25.09 -24.39
N LEU A 29 -39.63 -24.14 -24.50
CA LEU A 29 -40.08 -23.63 -25.81
C LEU A 29 -39.39 -22.36 -26.28
N ILE A 30 -38.85 -21.52 -25.38
CA ILE A 30 -38.13 -20.29 -25.80
C ILE A 30 -36.62 -20.53 -25.96
N VAL A 31 -36.02 -21.36 -25.10
CA VAL A 31 -34.57 -21.63 -25.14
C VAL A 31 -34.18 -22.53 -26.32
N ILE A 32 -35.00 -23.54 -26.65
CA ILE A 32 -34.74 -24.44 -27.78
C ILE A 32 -34.89 -23.70 -29.12
N ASP A 33 -35.82 -22.75 -29.23
CA ASP A 33 -36.00 -21.99 -30.47
C ASP A 33 -34.87 -20.97 -30.67
N LEU A 34 -34.37 -20.33 -29.61
CA LEU A 34 -33.21 -19.46 -29.70
C LEU A 34 -31.92 -20.23 -30.03
N GLU A 35 -31.65 -21.37 -29.40
CA GLU A 35 -30.47 -22.18 -29.75
C GLU A 35 -30.54 -22.76 -31.17
N LYS A 36 -31.71 -23.22 -31.63
CA LYS A 36 -31.88 -23.66 -33.02
C LYS A 36 -31.79 -22.50 -34.00
N TYR A 37 -32.42 -21.36 -33.70
CA TYR A 37 -32.37 -20.18 -34.56
C TYR A 37 -30.94 -19.63 -34.66
N LEU A 38 -30.24 -19.52 -33.53
CA LEU A 38 -28.84 -19.13 -33.47
C LEU A 38 -27.98 -20.16 -34.20
N SER A 39 -28.08 -21.46 -33.92
CA SER A 39 -27.26 -22.48 -34.61
C SER A 39 -27.49 -22.55 -36.12
N VAL A 40 -28.72 -22.29 -36.61
CA VAL A 40 -29.04 -22.20 -38.03
C VAL A 40 -28.44 -20.94 -38.67
N GLN A 41 -28.51 -19.79 -38.00
CA GLN A 41 -27.87 -18.55 -38.47
C GLN A 41 -26.34 -18.64 -38.43
N PHE A 42 -25.76 -19.21 -37.36
CA PHE A 42 -24.33 -19.43 -37.18
C PHE A 42 -23.75 -20.40 -38.23
N ARG A 43 -24.52 -21.41 -38.65
CA ARG A 43 -24.09 -22.38 -39.67
C ARG A 43 -24.12 -21.82 -41.09
N LYS A 44 -24.88 -20.75 -41.37
CA LYS A 44 -25.08 -20.23 -42.72
C LYS A 44 -24.09 -19.15 -43.15
N ASN A 45 -23.33 -18.55 -42.23
CA ASN A 45 -22.51 -17.38 -42.57
C ASN A 45 -21.11 -17.40 -41.91
N ARG A 46 -20.14 -18.01 -42.59
CA ARG A 46 -18.73 -18.14 -42.17
C ARG A 46 -18.03 -16.79 -41.89
N ASN A 47 -18.64 -15.69 -42.36
CA ASN A 47 -18.17 -14.31 -42.15
C ASN A 47 -18.51 -13.78 -40.75
N TRP A 48 -19.55 -14.29 -40.09
CA TRP A 48 -19.97 -13.84 -38.76
C TRP A 48 -19.03 -14.35 -37.66
N ILE A 49 -18.56 -15.58 -37.79
CA ILE A 49 -17.51 -16.14 -36.91
C ILE A 49 -16.24 -15.31 -37.05
N ARG A 50 -15.80 -15.00 -38.28
CA ARG A 50 -14.64 -14.11 -38.53
C ARG A 50 -14.84 -12.71 -37.96
N MET A 51 -16.04 -12.14 -38.08
CA MET A 51 -16.35 -10.81 -37.54
C MET A 51 -16.32 -10.81 -36.00
N PHE A 52 -16.86 -11.85 -35.35
CA PHE A 52 -16.77 -12.03 -33.89
C PHE A 52 -15.33 -12.20 -33.41
N TYR A 53 -14.52 -13.00 -34.12
CA TYR A 53 -13.10 -13.15 -33.80
C TYR A 53 -12.33 -11.83 -33.96
N ILE A 54 -12.62 -11.03 -35.00
CA ILE A 54 -11.99 -9.71 -35.20
C ILE A 54 -12.41 -8.74 -34.08
N VAL A 55 -13.70 -8.68 -33.72
CA VAL A 55 -14.18 -7.84 -32.61
C VAL A 55 -13.58 -8.29 -31.27
N PHE A 56 -13.44 -9.59 -31.02
CA PHE A 56 -12.80 -10.12 -29.82
C PHE A 56 -11.31 -9.74 -29.74
N ILE A 57 -10.58 -9.78 -30.87
CA ILE A 57 -9.17 -9.34 -30.95
C ILE A 57 -9.04 -7.81 -30.78
N PHE A 58 -9.99 -7.02 -31.29
CA PHE A 58 -10.01 -5.57 -31.08
C PHE A 58 -10.36 -5.19 -29.63
N ILE A 59 -11.28 -5.91 -28.97
CA ILE A 59 -11.62 -5.67 -27.56
C ILE A 59 -10.45 -6.10 -26.65
N SER A 60 -9.78 -7.23 -26.92
CA SER A 60 -8.63 -7.67 -26.11
C SER A 60 -7.42 -6.72 -26.21
N SER A 61 -7.30 -5.97 -27.30
CA SER A 61 -6.24 -4.98 -27.50
C SER A 61 -6.46 -3.67 -26.73
N ILE A 62 -7.68 -3.41 -26.22
CA ILE A 62 -7.99 -2.20 -25.43
C ILE A 62 -7.65 -2.38 -23.94
N PHE A 63 -7.45 -3.61 -23.46
CA PHE A 63 -7.23 -3.91 -22.03
C PHE A 63 -5.75 -4.06 -21.60
N THR A 64 -4.76 -3.78 -22.46
CA THR A 64 -3.34 -3.95 -22.10
C THR A 64 -2.63 -2.68 -21.62
N ASN A 65 -3.35 -1.58 -21.40
CA ASN A 65 -2.80 -0.39 -20.74
C ASN A 65 -2.94 -0.51 -19.22
N SER A 66 -2.26 -1.48 -18.61
CA SER A 66 -1.92 -1.33 -17.19
C SER A 66 -0.99 -0.12 -17.11
N PRO A 67 -1.33 0.97 -16.39
CA PRO A 67 -0.40 2.06 -16.21
C PRO A 67 0.88 1.48 -15.64
N ARG A 68 2.00 1.67 -16.34
CA ARG A 68 3.35 1.36 -15.85
C ARG A 68 3.40 1.94 -14.44
N GLN A 69 3.48 1.09 -13.40
CA GLN A 69 3.67 1.57 -12.05
C GLN A 69 5.01 2.31 -12.07
N GLY A 70 4.96 3.64 -12.17
CA GLY A 70 6.15 4.47 -11.96
C GLY A 70 6.74 4.13 -10.60
N ASN A 71 8.04 4.40 -10.40
CA ASN A 71 8.73 4.12 -9.15
C ASN A 71 7.82 4.44 -7.95
N SER A 72 7.49 3.40 -7.16
CA SER A 72 6.58 3.50 -6.03
C SER A 72 7.20 4.25 -4.86
N PHE A 73 8.51 4.49 -4.91
CA PHE A 73 9.26 5.14 -3.86
C PHE A 73 9.74 6.54 -4.27
N ILE A 74 9.82 7.42 -3.28
CA ILE A 74 10.48 8.72 -3.38
C ILE A 74 11.57 8.74 -2.32
N ASP A 75 12.82 8.90 -2.72
CA ASP A 75 13.93 9.07 -1.76
C ASP A 75 13.80 10.42 -1.04
N TRP A 76 14.19 10.44 0.23
CA TRP A 76 14.16 11.68 1.00
C TRP A 76 15.13 12.69 0.38
N ASN A 77 14.63 13.91 0.19
CA ASN A 77 15.42 14.99 -0.38
C ASN A 77 14.93 16.33 0.18
N PRO A 78 15.82 17.19 0.71
CA PRO A 78 15.41 18.45 1.32
C PRO A 78 14.75 19.41 0.31
N LYS A 79 15.03 19.24 -0.99
CA LYS A 79 14.49 20.06 -2.09
C LYS A 79 13.20 19.50 -2.70
N ARG A 80 12.88 18.22 -2.47
CA ARG A 80 11.65 17.57 -2.98
C ARG A 80 10.74 17.18 -1.83
N LYS A 81 9.86 18.11 -1.46
CA LYS A 81 8.79 17.86 -0.48
C LYS A 81 7.65 17.05 -1.10
N LEU A 82 6.91 16.35 -0.24
CA LEU A 82 5.74 15.56 -0.61
C LEU A 82 4.64 16.48 -1.17
N ALA A 83 3.91 15.97 -2.15
CA ALA A 83 2.69 16.59 -2.65
C ALA A 83 1.53 15.59 -2.56
N TRP A 84 0.29 16.06 -2.50
CA TRP A 84 -0.88 15.15 -2.48
C TRP A 84 -0.95 14.22 -3.69
N SER A 85 -0.31 14.57 -4.81
CA SER A 85 -0.16 13.70 -5.97
C SER A 85 0.69 12.46 -5.70
N ASP A 86 1.49 12.43 -4.63
CA ASP A 86 2.38 11.33 -4.29
C ASP A 86 1.67 10.21 -3.48
N PHE A 87 0.53 10.51 -2.87
CA PHE A 87 -0.29 9.58 -2.08
C PHE A 87 -1.23 8.80 -3.02
N LYS A 88 -0.83 7.57 -3.41
CA LYS A 88 -1.52 6.76 -4.42
C LYS A 88 -2.39 5.65 -3.83
N ALA A 89 -2.27 5.34 -2.55
CA ALA A 89 -3.11 4.34 -1.92
C ALA A 89 -4.55 4.87 -1.72
N PRO A 90 -5.57 4.00 -1.76
CA PRO A 90 -6.91 4.35 -1.31
C PRO A 90 -6.91 4.53 0.23
N PRO A 91 -7.71 5.47 0.78
CA PRO A 91 -7.86 5.61 2.22
C PRO A 91 -8.39 4.34 2.90
N ASP A 92 -7.79 3.95 4.02
CA ASP A 92 -8.31 2.88 4.85
C ASP A 92 -9.49 3.39 5.70
N ASN A 93 -10.67 2.83 5.47
CA ASN A 93 -11.90 3.23 6.16
C ASN A 93 -11.97 2.72 7.62
N ALA A 94 -11.14 1.77 8.02
CA ALA A 94 -11.03 1.34 9.41
C ALA A 94 -10.27 2.36 10.27
N VAL A 95 -9.39 3.15 9.66
CA VAL A 95 -8.52 4.12 10.35
C VAL A 95 -9.11 5.52 10.31
N LYS A 96 -9.39 6.09 11.48
CA LYS A 96 -9.93 7.45 11.65
C LYS A 96 -8.86 8.55 11.59
N ALA A 97 -7.87 8.40 10.70
CA ALA A 97 -6.84 9.41 10.45
C ALA A 97 -7.18 10.31 9.25
N ALA A 98 -6.63 11.52 9.23
CA ALA A 98 -6.79 12.46 8.11
C ALA A 98 -6.01 11.99 6.87
N ALA A 99 -4.83 11.42 7.07
CA ALA A 99 -3.96 10.84 6.07
C ALA A 99 -3.06 9.77 6.73
N LEU A 100 -2.25 9.09 5.93
CA LEU A 100 -1.23 8.15 6.38
C LEU A 100 -0.03 8.22 5.45
N THR A 101 1.14 8.33 6.06
CA THR A 101 2.44 8.28 5.41
C THR A 101 3.16 6.98 5.72
N SER A 102 3.48 6.21 4.68
CA SER A 102 4.30 5.01 4.78
C SER A 102 5.73 5.34 4.32
N THR A 103 6.70 5.13 5.18
CA THR A 103 8.13 5.32 4.90
C THR A 103 8.90 4.04 5.15
N ASN A 104 10.10 3.96 4.58
CA ASN A 104 10.96 2.80 4.66
C ASN A 104 12.43 3.25 4.81
N ILE A 105 13.10 2.75 5.84
CA ILE A 105 14.54 2.89 6.01
C ILE A 105 15.15 1.52 5.74
N LYS A 106 15.95 1.39 4.70
CA LYS A 106 16.64 0.14 4.34
C LYS A 106 18.13 0.29 4.51
N ILE A 107 18.79 -0.84 4.74
CA ILE A 107 20.25 -0.95 4.77
C ILE A 107 20.70 -2.12 3.92
N ASP A 108 21.64 -1.85 3.03
CA ASP A 108 22.43 -2.85 2.33
C ASP A 108 23.83 -2.81 2.93
N ALA A 109 24.32 -3.89 3.54
CA ALA A 109 25.62 -3.91 4.21
C ALA A 109 26.39 -5.19 3.89
N GLY A 110 27.71 -5.08 3.80
CA GLY A 110 28.58 -6.20 3.49
C GLY A 110 30.07 -5.85 3.60
N PHE A 111 30.91 -6.78 3.16
CA PHE A 111 32.34 -6.57 3.04
C PHE A 111 32.74 -6.49 1.56
N GLU A 112 33.49 -5.46 1.22
CA GLU A 112 34.13 -5.31 -0.09
C GLU A 112 35.62 -4.98 0.13
N ASN A 113 36.52 -5.73 -0.51
CA ASN A 113 37.98 -5.54 -0.37
C ASN A 113 38.48 -5.48 1.08
N ASN A 114 37.94 -6.35 1.95
CA ASN A 114 38.27 -6.41 3.38
C ASN A 114 37.90 -5.14 4.17
N SER A 115 37.00 -4.32 3.64
CA SER A 115 36.44 -3.13 4.28
C SER A 115 34.92 -3.30 4.41
N PHE A 116 34.38 -2.88 5.56
CA PHE A 116 32.94 -2.86 5.78
C PHE A 116 32.31 -1.71 4.98
N GLN A 117 31.33 -2.05 4.14
CA GLN A 117 30.59 -1.12 3.30
C GLN A 117 29.10 -1.22 3.61
N TYR A 118 28.41 -0.09 3.52
CA TYR A 118 26.96 -0.05 3.66
C TYR A 118 26.34 1.11 2.87
N HIS A 119 25.09 0.94 2.48
CA HIS A 119 24.25 1.98 1.89
C HIS A 119 22.92 2.02 2.64
N ILE A 120 22.43 3.21 2.95
CA ILE A 120 21.15 3.42 3.61
C ILE A 120 20.19 4.06 2.61
N HIS A 121 18.93 3.64 2.61
CA HIS A 121 17.89 4.26 1.79
C HIS A 121 16.77 4.75 2.70
N CYS A 122 16.39 6.02 2.60
CA CYS A 122 15.21 6.58 3.27
C CYS A 122 14.17 6.95 2.21
N MET A 123 13.05 6.23 2.20
CA MET A 123 12.06 6.30 1.11
C MET A 123 10.64 6.51 1.63
N PHE A 124 9.85 7.28 0.90
CA PHE A 124 8.39 7.36 1.03
C PHE A 124 7.72 6.39 0.04
N ASP A 125 6.81 5.54 0.52
CA ASP A 125 6.05 4.58 -0.30
C ASP A 125 4.71 5.18 -0.75
N LYS A 126 4.68 5.61 -2.01
CA LYS A 126 3.50 6.19 -2.66
C LYS A 126 2.33 5.22 -2.69
N SER A 127 2.62 3.93 -2.85
CA SER A 127 1.62 2.87 -3.04
C SER A 127 0.92 2.46 -1.76
N LYS A 128 1.47 2.86 -0.60
CA LYS A 128 0.91 2.59 0.74
C LYS A 128 0.47 3.85 1.49
N SER A 129 0.77 5.03 0.95
CA SER A 129 0.41 6.32 1.54
C SER A 129 -0.88 6.85 0.92
N TRP A 130 -1.79 7.34 1.77
CA TRP A 130 -3.10 7.84 1.37
C TRP A 130 -3.47 9.13 2.12
N GLY A 131 -4.41 9.90 1.58
CA GLY A 131 -4.95 11.09 2.24
C GLY A 131 -6.46 11.20 2.04
N ARG A 132 -7.21 11.32 3.14
CA ARG A 132 -8.66 11.57 3.15
C ARG A 132 -8.96 13.05 3.21
N VAL A 133 -8.28 13.78 4.09
CA VAL A 133 -8.34 15.25 4.17
C VAL A 133 -7.08 15.79 3.51
N LYS A 134 -7.24 16.51 2.40
CA LYS A 134 -6.13 17.01 1.58
C LYS A 134 -6.05 18.52 1.63
N ASN A 135 -5.25 19.03 2.58
CA ASN A 135 -4.90 20.45 2.69
C ASN A 135 -3.42 20.58 3.06
N ASP A 136 -2.87 21.79 3.02
CA ASP A 136 -1.43 22.00 3.22
C ASP A 136 -0.98 21.70 4.65
N TYR A 137 -1.86 21.92 5.63
CA TYR A 137 -1.56 21.69 7.04
C TYR A 137 -1.42 20.19 7.37
N VAL A 138 -2.33 19.35 6.89
CA VAL A 138 -2.22 17.89 7.00
C VAL A 138 -1.01 17.41 6.19
N LEU A 139 -0.77 17.96 5.00
CA LEU A 139 0.40 17.56 4.20
C LEU A 139 1.73 17.86 4.92
N GLN A 140 1.78 18.95 5.69
CA GLN A 140 2.94 19.28 6.52
C GLN A 140 3.14 18.27 7.65
N HIS A 141 2.06 17.78 8.25
CA HIS A 141 2.10 16.69 9.23
C HIS A 141 2.71 15.43 8.61
N GLU A 142 2.20 15.03 7.44
CA GLU A 142 2.69 13.88 6.69
C GLU A 142 4.16 14.03 6.27
N GLN A 143 4.59 15.24 5.89
CA GLN A 143 6.01 15.54 5.64
C GLN A 143 6.85 15.37 6.91
N GLY A 144 6.30 15.72 8.08
CA GLY A 144 6.93 15.51 9.39
C GLY A 144 7.31 14.05 9.62
N HIS A 145 6.42 13.10 9.32
CA HIS A 145 6.74 11.67 9.38
C HIS A 145 7.89 11.27 8.46
N PHE A 146 7.94 11.83 7.25
CA PHE A 146 9.04 11.54 6.33
C PHE A 146 10.36 12.15 6.80
N ASP A 147 10.32 13.35 7.37
CA ASP A 147 11.47 14.02 7.95
C ASP A 147 11.98 13.30 9.23
N ILE A 148 11.10 12.70 10.04
CA ILE A 148 11.48 11.80 11.15
C ILE A 148 12.20 10.55 10.61
N ALA A 149 11.70 9.93 9.53
CA ALA A 149 12.38 8.80 8.91
C ALA A 149 13.81 9.16 8.47
N GLU A 150 14.02 10.36 7.92
CA GLU A 150 15.35 10.87 7.58
C GLU A 150 16.24 11.06 8.82
N ILE A 151 15.71 11.63 9.91
CA ILE A 151 16.45 11.76 11.18
C ILE A 151 16.97 10.38 11.62
N TYR A 152 16.15 9.34 11.52
CA TYR A 152 16.55 7.99 11.92
C TYR A 152 17.48 7.31 10.92
N ALA A 153 17.40 7.63 9.63
CA ALA A 153 18.42 7.24 8.65
C ALA A 153 19.79 7.87 8.98
N ARG A 154 19.82 9.16 9.36
CA ARG A 154 21.04 9.84 9.82
C ARG A 154 21.59 9.25 11.11
N LYS A 155 20.71 8.93 12.08
CA LYS A 155 21.11 8.23 13.32
C LYS A 155 21.72 6.86 13.01
N LEU A 156 21.13 6.10 12.08
CA LEU A 156 21.68 4.82 11.62
C LEU A 156 23.07 5.00 11.00
N ASN A 157 23.23 5.98 10.10
CA ASN A 157 24.53 6.30 9.51
C ASN A 157 25.57 6.66 10.56
N LYS A 158 25.21 7.49 11.56
CA LYS A 158 26.08 7.84 12.67
C LYS A 158 26.60 6.62 13.43
N MET A 159 25.71 5.68 13.75
CA MET A 159 26.09 4.45 14.45
C MET A 159 27.01 3.58 13.60
N LEU A 160 26.70 3.39 12.32
CA LEU A 160 27.48 2.55 11.41
C LEU A 160 28.85 3.14 11.07
N LYS A 161 28.97 4.47 10.93
CA LYS A 161 30.29 5.13 10.77
C LYS A 161 31.22 4.87 11.96
N SER A 162 30.67 4.72 13.15
CA SER A 162 31.45 4.45 14.37
C SER A 162 31.72 2.97 14.61
N TYR A 163 31.02 2.09 13.90
CA TYR A 163 31.11 0.64 14.07
C TYR A 163 32.40 0.10 13.45
N LYS A 164 33.13 -0.69 14.23
CA LYS A 164 34.33 -1.42 13.81
C LYS A 164 34.04 -2.91 13.94
N PRO A 165 33.87 -3.63 12.81
CA PRO A 165 33.64 -5.08 12.85
C PRO A 165 34.79 -5.78 13.56
N HIS A 166 34.47 -6.72 14.45
CA HIS A 166 35.45 -7.59 15.09
C HIS A 166 35.71 -8.86 14.28
N ASP A 167 34.69 -9.34 13.55
CA ASP A 167 34.74 -10.54 12.70
C ASP A 167 34.44 -10.19 11.23
N SER A 168 34.71 -11.14 10.33
CA SER A 168 34.43 -11.00 8.88
C SER A 168 32.95 -11.06 8.52
N ASP A 169 32.06 -11.45 9.45
CA ASP A 169 30.61 -11.39 9.29
C ASP A 169 30.02 -10.30 10.21
N PRO A 170 29.65 -9.12 9.68
CA PRO A 170 29.13 -8.02 10.49
C PRO A 170 27.61 -8.14 10.68
N SER A 171 26.95 -9.16 10.10
CA SER A 171 25.49 -9.20 9.93
C SER A 171 24.73 -9.11 11.25
N LYS A 172 25.19 -9.80 12.29
CA LYS A 172 24.54 -9.80 13.61
C LYS A 172 24.60 -8.43 14.28
N ASP A 173 25.75 -7.79 14.26
CA ASP A 173 25.95 -6.48 14.88
C ASP A 173 25.21 -5.39 14.10
N VAL A 174 25.30 -5.41 12.76
CA VAL A 174 24.56 -4.49 11.89
C VAL A 174 23.06 -4.66 12.09
N THR A 175 22.55 -5.90 12.16
CA THR A 175 21.13 -6.18 12.44
C THR A 175 20.71 -5.60 13.79
N LYS A 176 21.53 -5.77 14.83
CA LYS A 176 21.26 -5.24 16.16
C LYS A 176 21.24 -3.71 16.18
N ILE A 177 22.22 -3.07 15.53
CA ILE A 177 22.27 -1.61 15.37
C ILE A 177 21.01 -1.12 14.66
N TYR A 178 20.67 -1.73 13.53
CA TYR A 178 19.48 -1.39 12.75
C TYR A 178 18.20 -1.53 13.58
N GLN A 179 17.99 -2.66 14.26
CA GLN A 179 16.82 -2.91 15.08
C GLN A 179 16.67 -1.89 16.20
N ASN A 180 17.75 -1.54 16.90
CA ASN A 180 17.73 -0.53 17.95
C ASN A 180 17.33 0.85 17.39
N VAL A 181 17.85 1.23 16.22
CA VAL A 181 17.49 2.51 15.59
C VAL A 181 16.04 2.49 15.10
N MET A 182 15.57 1.38 14.53
CA MET A 182 14.18 1.24 14.08
C MET A 182 13.17 1.20 15.23
N GLN A 183 13.56 0.69 16.40
CA GLN A 183 12.74 0.80 17.60
C GLN A 183 12.49 2.26 17.96
N GLY A 184 13.55 3.07 18.10
CA GLY A 184 13.40 4.49 18.40
C GLY A 184 12.64 5.25 17.31
N TYR A 185 12.82 4.86 16.04
CA TYR A 185 12.06 5.43 14.93
C TYR A 185 10.55 5.25 15.10
N ASN A 186 10.11 4.02 15.39
CA ASN A 186 8.70 3.72 15.60
C ASN A 186 8.15 4.43 16.85
N GLU A 187 8.93 4.49 17.93
CA GLU A 187 8.56 5.21 19.15
C GLU A 187 8.34 6.71 18.87
N GLU A 188 9.23 7.36 18.10
CA GLU A 188 9.11 8.78 17.76
C GLU A 188 7.93 9.05 16.82
N GLN A 189 7.70 8.19 15.83
CA GLN A 189 6.55 8.28 14.93
C GLN A 189 5.23 8.27 15.71
N ASN A 190 5.08 7.30 16.63
CA ASN A 190 3.90 7.18 17.47
C ASN A 190 3.74 8.36 18.42
N LEU A 191 4.85 8.86 18.98
CA LEU A 191 4.82 10.01 19.88
C LEU A 191 4.42 11.28 19.13
N TYR A 192 4.88 11.47 17.90
CA TYR A 192 4.49 12.61 17.06
C TYR A 192 2.99 12.60 16.77
N ASP A 193 2.43 11.46 16.36
CA ASP A 193 0.98 11.29 16.18
C ASP A 193 0.22 11.57 17.49
N GLN A 194 0.66 10.97 18.60
CA GLN A 194 -0.01 11.10 19.88
C GLN A 194 -0.03 12.54 20.39
N GLU A 195 1.11 13.22 20.40
CA GLU A 195 1.23 14.56 20.98
C GLU A 195 0.59 15.65 20.11
N THR A 196 0.55 15.46 18.79
CA THR A 196 -0.19 16.36 17.90
C THR A 196 -1.66 15.99 17.76
N ASN A 197 -2.13 14.94 18.44
CA ASN A 197 -3.45 14.38 18.30
C ASN A 197 -3.80 14.11 16.82
N PHE A 198 -2.92 13.38 16.12
CA PHE A 198 -3.04 13.05 14.70
C PHE A 198 -3.30 14.29 13.83
N SER A 199 -2.43 15.30 13.97
CA SER A 199 -2.52 16.63 13.37
C SER A 199 -3.59 17.58 13.92
N ILE A 200 -4.45 17.19 14.88
CA ILE A 200 -5.53 18.07 15.36
C ILE A 200 -5.00 19.24 16.22
N ASP A 201 -3.94 19.02 17.00
CA ASP A 201 -3.32 20.06 17.84
C ASP A 201 -2.27 20.85 17.05
N HIS A 202 -2.67 22.04 16.59
CA HIS A 202 -1.83 22.96 15.84
C HIS A 202 -0.60 23.44 16.60
N THR A 203 -0.72 23.66 17.91
CA THR A 203 0.39 24.19 18.72
C THR A 203 1.46 23.13 18.84
N LYS A 204 1.04 21.89 19.16
CA LYS A 204 1.93 20.74 19.26
C LYS A 204 2.57 20.40 17.92
N GLN A 205 1.81 20.48 16.82
CA GLN A 205 2.38 20.25 15.50
C GLN A 205 3.50 21.26 15.18
N GLU A 206 3.30 22.55 15.49
CA GLU A 206 4.34 23.56 15.26
C GLU A 206 5.59 23.30 16.13
N GLU A 207 5.42 22.96 17.41
CA GLU A 207 6.52 22.58 18.31
C GLU A 207 7.31 21.39 17.73
N TRP A 208 6.61 20.36 17.26
CA TRP A 208 7.23 19.19 16.66
C TRP A 208 7.96 19.49 15.37
N LEU A 209 7.39 20.31 14.49
CA LEU A 209 8.05 20.68 13.24
C LEU A 209 9.37 21.42 13.49
N ARG A 210 9.43 22.28 14.52
CA ARG A 210 10.69 22.91 14.96
C ARG A 210 11.67 21.88 15.53
N LYS A 211 11.19 20.91 16.32
CA LYS A 211 12.01 19.81 16.86
C LYS A 211 12.60 18.94 15.75
N ILE A 212 11.81 18.60 14.74
CA ILE A 212 12.22 17.82 13.57
C ILE A 212 13.27 18.60 12.77
N ASP A 213 13.02 19.87 12.48
CA ASP A 213 13.97 20.75 11.76
C ASP A 213 15.31 20.89 12.52
N ASN A 214 15.27 21.03 13.85
CA ASN A 214 16.46 21.00 14.69
C ASN A 214 17.19 19.65 14.60
N GLY A 215 16.47 18.53 14.72
CA GLY A 215 17.06 17.20 14.64
C GLY A 215 17.73 16.91 13.29
N LEU A 216 17.15 17.38 12.19
CA LEU A 216 17.78 17.32 10.87
C LEU A 216 19.09 18.12 10.85
N ARG A 217 19.09 19.36 11.34
CA ARG A 217 20.30 20.20 11.41
C ARG A 217 21.40 19.59 12.28
N GLU A 218 21.06 19.11 13.48
CA GLU A 218 22.01 18.50 14.41
C GLU A 218 22.71 17.27 13.82
N LEU A 219 22.04 16.57 12.90
CA LEU A 219 22.55 15.37 12.25
C LEU A 219 23.09 15.62 10.84
N GLN A 220 23.32 16.87 10.45
CA GLN A 220 23.71 17.23 9.08
C GLN A 220 25.01 16.53 8.62
N ASP A 221 25.98 16.33 9.51
CA ASP A 221 27.24 15.61 9.21
C ASP A 221 27.01 14.12 8.83
N TYR A 222 25.82 13.60 9.11
CA TYR A 222 25.41 12.23 8.82
C TYR A 222 24.36 12.14 7.70
N ALA A 223 24.07 13.24 7.01
CA ALA A 223 23.12 13.27 5.88
C ALA A 223 23.63 12.54 4.61
N HIS A 224 24.94 12.29 4.53
CA HIS A 224 25.56 11.59 3.41
C HIS A 224 25.75 10.11 3.78
N TYR A 225 24.84 9.26 3.27
CA TYR A 225 24.80 7.81 3.46
C TYR A 225 24.44 7.02 2.19
N ASN A 226 24.43 7.72 1.05
CA ASN A 226 24.21 7.20 -0.30
C ASN A 226 25.54 7.15 -1.06
#